data_AF-A0A167G8K0-F1
#
_entry.id   AF-A0A167G8K0-F1
#
_cell.length_a   1.000
_cell.length_b   1.000
_cell.length_c   1.000
_cell.angle_alpha   90.00
_cell.angle_beta   90.00
_cell.angle_gamma   90.00
#
_symmetry.space_group_name_H-M   'P 1'
#
loop_
_entity.id
_entity.type
_entity.pdbx_description
1 polymer ?
#
loop_
_entity_poly.entity_id
_entity_poly.type
_entity_poly.pdbx_seq_one_letter_code
_entity_poly.pdbx_strand_id
1 'polypeptide(L)'
;MTGDDAVAFVREHGIVLASAKGRVPRLTDVIAGAPIAGSWWAHPEGRRIFAILRAVETSPDVLVCRLVDGKITFVHRRLWPALVRLAPRFATARLARVQQRHTSSGAHVNDVQPFPDWVPPEVAAAAQRMTTAAAEQQLRVVAGPDPA
;
A
#
# COMPACT_ATOMS: atom_id res chain seq x y z
N MET A 1 -10.71 1.70 -16.20
CA MET A 1 -9.76 2.12 -15.15
C MET A 1 -8.36 2.14 -15.74
N THR A 2 -7.67 3.27 -15.60
CA THR A 2 -6.26 3.50 -15.95
C THR A 2 -5.35 3.38 -14.71
N GLY A 3 -4.04 3.56 -14.88
CA GLY A 3 -3.10 3.65 -13.76
C GLY A 3 -3.35 4.86 -12.86
N ASP A 4 -3.64 6.01 -13.45
CA ASP A 4 -3.94 7.25 -12.71
C ASP A 4 -5.24 7.13 -11.93
N ASP A 5 -6.27 6.51 -12.51
CA ASP A 5 -7.52 6.20 -11.81
C ASP A 5 -7.27 5.32 -10.57
N ALA A 6 -6.35 4.35 -10.69
CA ALA A 6 -6.00 3.46 -9.59
C ALA A 6 -5.20 4.17 -8.48
N VAL A 7 -4.31 5.10 -8.83
CA VAL A 7 -3.63 5.97 -7.85
C VAL A 7 -4.64 6.89 -7.15
N ALA A 8 -5.60 7.44 -7.89
CA ALA A 8 -6.69 8.24 -7.32
C ALA A 8 -7.55 7.43 -6.36
N PHE A 9 -7.86 6.17 -6.70
CA PHE A 9 -8.54 5.23 -5.82
C PHE A 9 -7.75 4.98 -4.51
N VAL A 10 -6.43 4.77 -4.61
CA VAL A 10 -5.56 4.64 -3.43
C VAL A 10 -5.54 5.93 -2.61
N ARG A 11 -5.56 7.11 -3.25
CA ARG A 11 -5.66 8.40 -2.55
C ARG A 11 -6.96 8.54 -1.78
N GLU A 12 -8.08 8.19 -2.39
CA GLU A 12 -9.41 8.27 -1.79
C GLU A 12 -9.47 7.39 -0.54
N HIS A 13 -9.22 6.09 -0.69
CA HIS A 13 -9.31 5.13 0.41
C HIS A 13 -8.14 5.19 1.40
N GLY A 14 -7.00 5.72 0.96
CA GLY A 14 -5.79 5.89 1.76
C GLY A 14 -4.98 4.60 1.92
N ILE A 15 -5.62 3.49 2.29
CA ILE A 15 -5.01 2.17 2.42
C ILE A 15 -5.82 1.14 1.63
N VAL A 16 -5.13 0.41 0.75
CA VAL A 16 -5.76 -0.53 -0.19
C VAL A 16 -4.91 -1.80 -0.26
N LEU A 17 -5.52 -2.97 -0.23
CA LEU A 17 -4.83 -4.23 -0.52
C LEU A 17 -4.64 -4.38 -2.02
N ALA A 18 -3.47 -4.86 -2.46
CA ALA A 18 -3.24 -5.12 -3.88
C ALA A 18 -4.23 -6.19 -4.39
N SER A 19 -4.18 -7.39 -3.79
CA SER A 19 -4.98 -8.55 -4.23
C SER A 19 -5.50 -9.46 -3.10
N ALA A 20 -5.03 -9.30 -1.86
CA ALA A 20 -5.48 -10.13 -0.73
C ALA A 20 -6.90 -9.74 -0.27
N LYS A 21 -7.63 -10.68 0.33
CA LYS A 21 -8.90 -10.38 1.02
C LYS A 21 -8.58 -9.73 2.37
N GLY A 22 -9.42 -8.79 2.81
CA GLY A 22 -9.25 -8.16 4.10
C GLY A 22 -10.31 -7.10 4.39
N ARG A 23 -10.11 -6.34 5.45
CA ARG A 23 -11.03 -5.32 5.96
C ARG A 23 -10.97 -3.99 5.19
N VAL A 24 -10.08 -3.88 4.21
CA VAL A 24 -9.87 -2.69 3.39
C VAL A 24 -10.17 -3.02 1.93
N PRO A 25 -10.46 -2.01 1.09
CA PRO A 25 -10.69 -2.21 -0.33
C PRO A 25 -9.52 -2.95 -0.99
N ARG A 26 -9.85 -3.72 -2.05
CA ARG A 26 -8.88 -4.48 -2.82
C ARG A 26 -8.83 -3.96 -4.26
N LEU A 27 -7.64 -3.59 -4.73
CA LEU A 27 -7.49 -2.97 -6.03
C LEU A 27 -7.79 -3.92 -7.20
N THR A 28 -7.40 -5.20 -7.13
CA THR A 28 -7.69 -6.13 -8.25
C THR A 28 -9.18 -6.30 -8.54
N ASP A 29 -10.03 -6.31 -7.52
CA ASP A 29 -11.48 -6.44 -7.69
C ASP A 29 -12.05 -5.18 -8.36
N VAL A 30 -11.53 -4.01 -7.97
CA VAL A 30 -11.90 -2.71 -8.53
C VAL A 30 -11.46 -2.58 -9.99
N ILE A 31 -10.27 -3.07 -10.34
CA ILE A 31 -9.79 -3.08 -11.73
C ILE A 31 -10.67 -3.97 -12.61
N ALA A 32 -11.02 -5.17 -12.11
CA ALA A 32 -11.85 -6.15 -12.80
C ALA A 32 -13.35 -5.77 -12.80
N GLY A 33 -13.75 -4.78 -11.99
CA GLY A 33 -15.15 -4.36 -11.82
C GLY A 33 -16.01 -5.36 -11.03
N ALA A 34 -15.45 -6.45 -10.54
CA ALA A 34 -16.13 -7.49 -9.77
C ALA A 34 -15.13 -8.26 -8.89
N PRO A 35 -15.60 -8.95 -7.83
CA PRO A 35 -14.75 -9.82 -7.03
C PRO A 35 -14.09 -10.92 -7.87
N ILE A 36 -12.77 -11.06 -7.76
CA ILE A 36 -12.05 -12.14 -8.44
C ILE A 36 -12.06 -13.41 -7.57
N ALA A 37 -12.60 -14.50 -8.13
CA ALA A 37 -12.47 -15.84 -7.56
C ALA A 37 -11.10 -16.45 -7.93
N GLY A 38 -10.29 -16.81 -6.93
CA GLY A 38 -8.98 -17.43 -7.17
C GLY A 38 -7.87 -16.43 -7.51
N SER A 39 -6.93 -16.85 -8.37
CA SER A 39 -5.76 -16.03 -8.73
C SER A 39 -6.12 -15.03 -9.82
N TRP A 40 -5.88 -13.74 -9.54
CA TRP A 40 -6.03 -12.67 -10.54
C TRP A 40 -5.11 -12.87 -11.76
N TRP A 41 -4.00 -13.60 -11.60
CA TRP A 41 -3.08 -13.89 -12.70
C TRP A 41 -3.72 -14.74 -13.81
N ALA A 42 -4.64 -15.64 -13.44
CA ALA A 42 -5.38 -16.49 -14.36
C ALA A 42 -6.67 -15.83 -14.89
N HIS A 43 -6.98 -14.62 -14.43
CA HIS A 43 -8.16 -13.88 -14.88
C HIS A 43 -8.01 -13.45 -16.36
N PRO A 44 -9.08 -13.41 -17.17
CA PRO A 44 -9.01 -12.93 -18.56
C PRO A 44 -8.41 -11.52 -18.68
N GLU A 45 -8.64 -10.66 -17.69
CA GLU A 45 -8.04 -9.32 -17.60
C GLU A 45 -6.65 -9.27 -16.92
N GLY A 46 -6.00 -10.41 -16.67
CA GLY A 46 -4.77 -10.49 -15.88
C GLY A 46 -3.66 -9.55 -16.36
N ARG A 47 -3.50 -9.39 -17.69
CA ARG A 47 -2.54 -8.44 -18.28
C ARG A 47 -2.85 -6.98 -17.93
N ARG A 48 -4.14 -6.61 -17.97
CA ARG A 48 -4.61 -5.27 -17.62
C ARG A 48 -4.44 -5.02 -16.11
N ILE A 49 -4.79 -6.01 -15.28
CA ILE A 49 -4.58 -5.95 -13.83
C ILE A 49 -3.10 -5.73 -13.52
N PHE A 50 -2.22 -6.51 -14.13
CA PHE A 50 -0.77 -6.37 -13.96
C PHE A 50 -0.29 -4.96 -14.34
N ALA A 51 -0.67 -4.45 -15.51
CA ALA A 51 -0.25 -3.13 -15.97
C ALA A 51 -0.67 -2.00 -15.01
N ILE A 52 -1.90 -2.07 -14.48
CA ILE A 52 -2.41 -1.06 -13.53
C ILE A 52 -1.73 -1.18 -12.16
N LEU A 53 -1.55 -2.41 -11.64
CA LEU A 53 -0.80 -2.63 -10.40
C LEU A 53 0.62 -2.07 -10.51
N ARG A 54 1.29 -2.28 -11.64
CA ARG A 54 2.62 -1.70 -11.91
C ARG A 54 2.61 -0.18 -11.86
N ALA A 55 1.63 0.47 -12.47
CA ALA A 55 1.52 1.93 -12.44
C ALA A 55 1.40 2.46 -10.99
N VAL A 56 0.59 1.80 -10.16
CA VAL A 56 0.44 2.14 -8.74
C VAL A 56 1.73 1.89 -7.95
N GLU A 57 2.40 0.75 -8.17
CA GLU A 57 3.67 0.40 -7.50
C GLU A 57 4.80 1.39 -7.81
N THR A 58 4.80 1.96 -9.02
CA THR A 58 5.82 2.94 -9.46
C THR A 58 5.46 4.38 -9.10
N SER A 59 4.26 4.63 -8.56
CA SER A 59 3.84 5.98 -8.21
C SER A 59 4.66 6.52 -7.03
N PRO A 60 5.21 7.74 -7.11
CA PRO A 60 5.90 8.36 -5.98
C PRO A 60 4.96 8.68 -4.81
N ASP A 61 3.64 8.66 -5.04
CA ASP A 61 2.63 9.00 -4.03
C ASP A 61 2.13 7.76 -3.27
N VAL A 62 2.65 6.57 -3.58
CA VAL A 62 2.20 5.30 -2.99
C VAL A 62 3.37 4.57 -2.33
N LEU A 63 3.20 4.26 -1.05
CA LEU A 63 4.05 3.29 -0.37
C LEU A 63 3.47 1.90 -0.59
N VAL A 64 4.28 1.01 -1.14
CA VAL A 64 4.00 -0.43 -1.16
C VAL A 64 4.67 -1.06 0.05
N CYS A 65 3.89 -1.71 0.92
CA CYS A 65 4.39 -2.35 2.14
C CYS A 65 3.53 -3.56 2.52
N ARG A 66 3.69 -4.07 3.75
CA ARG A 66 2.96 -5.23 4.28
C ARG A 66 2.16 -4.90 5.53
N LEU A 67 1.56 -3.71 5.56
CA LEU A 67 0.86 -3.15 6.71
C LEU A 67 -0.32 -4.01 7.19
N VAL A 68 -1.22 -4.41 6.27
CA VAL A 68 -2.44 -5.16 6.60
C VAL A 68 -2.15 -6.65 6.56
N ASP A 69 -2.13 -7.30 7.73
CA ASP A 69 -1.97 -8.75 7.90
C ASP A 69 -0.78 -9.36 7.13
N GLY A 70 0.29 -8.57 6.95
CA GLY A 70 1.46 -8.98 6.18
C GLY A 70 1.24 -9.05 4.66
N LYS A 71 0.12 -8.55 4.14
CA LYS A 71 -0.25 -8.59 2.72
C LYS A 71 0.21 -7.32 2.00
N ILE A 72 0.48 -7.43 0.70
CA ILE A 72 0.88 -6.27 -0.13
C ILE A 72 -0.20 -5.22 -0.06
N THR A 73 0.18 -4.07 0.50
CA THR A 73 -0.69 -2.95 0.85
C THR A 73 -0.14 -1.68 0.21
N PHE A 74 -1.02 -0.93 -0.44
CA PHE A 74 -0.76 0.41 -0.96
C PHE A 74 -1.22 1.44 0.08
N VAL A 75 -0.33 2.33 0.47
CA VAL A 75 -0.61 3.43 1.39
C VAL A 75 -0.30 4.75 0.72
N HIS A 76 -1.32 5.57 0.53
CA HIS A 76 -1.16 6.89 -0.10
C HIS A 76 -0.34 7.84 0.79
N ARG A 77 0.47 8.71 0.17
CA ARG A 77 1.39 9.64 0.85
C ARG A 77 0.75 10.54 1.90
N ARG A 78 -0.55 10.86 1.73
CA ARG A 78 -1.30 11.66 2.71
C ARG A 78 -1.34 11.03 4.10
N LEU A 79 -1.15 9.70 4.19
CA LEU A 79 -1.16 8.95 5.44
C LEU A 79 0.24 8.63 5.95
N TRP A 80 1.32 8.91 5.21
CA TRP A 80 2.66 8.56 5.66
C TRP A 80 3.05 9.23 6.99
N PRO A 81 2.77 10.52 7.25
CA PRO A 81 3.07 11.12 8.55
C PRO A 81 2.35 10.40 9.70
N ALA A 82 1.08 10.05 9.52
CA ALA A 82 0.30 9.31 10.51
C ALA A 82 0.86 7.89 10.73
N LEU A 83 1.22 7.21 9.63
CA LEU A 83 1.85 5.88 9.67
C LEU A 83 3.18 5.90 10.40
N VAL A 84 4.05 6.87 10.10
CA VAL A 84 5.35 7.04 10.76
C VAL A 84 5.16 7.39 12.24
N ARG A 85 4.20 8.26 12.57
CA ARG A 85 3.89 8.60 13.96
C ARG A 85 3.44 7.38 14.77
N LEU A 86 2.69 6.48 14.15
CA LEU A 86 2.20 5.25 14.77
C LEU A 86 3.12 4.04 14.56
N ALA A 87 4.31 4.23 13.95
CA ALA A 87 5.23 3.14 13.63
C ALA A 87 5.54 2.19 14.80
N PRO A 88 5.72 2.65 16.05
CA PRO A 88 5.97 1.75 17.19
C PRO A 88 4.86 0.73 17.48
N ARG A 89 3.67 0.88 16.88
CA ARG A 89 2.55 -0.07 17.02
C ARG A 89 2.59 -1.22 16.03
N PHE A 90 3.52 -1.18 15.07
CA PHE A 90 3.64 -2.18 14.02
C PHE A 90 5.01 -2.83 14.09
N ALA A 91 5.09 -4.09 13.68
CA ALA A 91 6.40 -4.69 13.42
C ALA A 91 7.09 -3.93 12.28
N THR A 92 8.34 -3.50 12.48
CA THR A 92 9.13 -2.72 11.49
C THR A 92 9.14 -3.36 10.10
N ALA A 93 9.19 -4.69 10.02
CA ALA A 93 9.15 -5.43 8.77
C ALA A 93 7.86 -5.22 7.95
N ARG A 94 6.74 -4.88 8.59
CA ARG A 94 5.47 -4.54 7.91
C ARG A 94 5.50 -3.15 7.28
N LEU A 95 6.37 -2.26 7.80
CA LEU A 95 6.55 -0.89 7.32
C LEU A 95 7.66 -0.74 6.29
N ALA A 96 8.44 -1.80 6.03
CA ALA A 96 9.45 -1.79 4.98
C ALA A 96 8.80 -1.52 3.62
N ARG A 97 9.41 -0.61 2.86
CA ARG A 97 9.01 -0.32 1.48
C ARG A 97 9.42 -1.49 0.60
N VAL A 98 8.47 -1.99 -0.18
CA VAL A 98 8.68 -3.08 -1.14
C VAL A 98 8.62 -2.49 -2.53
N GLN A 99 9.74 -2.44 -3.24
CA GLN A 99 9.78 -2.03 -4.64
C GLN A 99 10.14 -3.22 -5.52
N GLN A 100 9.43 -3.35 -6.63
CA GLN A 100 9.77 -4.31 -7.68
C GLN A 100 10.68 -3.60 -8.68
N ARG A 101 12.01 -3.82 -8.59
CA ARG A 101 12.97 -3.34 -9.57
C ARG A 101 13.04 -4.29 -10.76
N HIS A 102 12.81 -3.76 -11.95
CA HIS A 102 13.19 -4.46 -13.18
C HIS A 102 14.70 -4.33 -13.35
N THR A 103 15.39 -5.47 -13.43
CA THR A 103 16.77 -5.47 -13.90
C THR A 103 16.79 -5.30 -15.42
N SER A 104 17.91 -4.83 -15.96
CA SER A 104 18.16 -4.78 -17.40
C SER A 104 18.08 -6.15 -18.10
N SER A 105 18.12 -7.24 -17.34
CA SER A 105 17.94 -8.62 -17.81
C SER A 105 16.48 -9.12 -17.80
N GLY A 106 15.51 -8.29 -17.41
CA GLY A 106 14.11 -8.67 -17.32
C GLY A 106 13.74 -9.49 -16.07
N ALA A 107 14.68 -9.69 -15.14
CA ALA A 107 14.40 -10.32 -13.86
C ALA A 107 13.76 -9.30 -12.89
N HIS A 108 12.75 -9.74 -12.16
CA HIS A 108 12.10 -8.94 -11.13
C HIS A 108 12.80 -9.20 -9.80
N VAL A 109 13.49 -8.19 -9.27
CA VAL A 109 14.07 -8.26 -7.92
C VAL A 109 13.22 -7.41 -6.99
N ASN A 110 12.75 -8.01 -5.90
CA ASN A 110 12.15 -7.26 -4.80
C ASN A 110 13.28 -6.51 -4.08
N ASP A 111 13.29 -5.20 -4.22
CA ASP A 111 14.08 -4.31 -3.40
C ASP A 111 13.28 -3.96 -2.14
N VAL A 112 13.82 -4.30 -0.99
CA VAL A 112 13.19 -4.00 0.30
C VAL A 112 14.00 -2.93 0.98
N GLN A 113 13.44 -1.72 1.07
CA GLN A 113 14.03 -0.64 1.83
C GLN A 113 13.43 -0.65 3.25
N PRO A 114 14.25 -0.87 4.30
CA PRO A 114 13.77 -0.92 5.68
C PRO A 114 13.07 0.38 6.11
N PHE A 115 12.25 0.29 7.15
CA PHE A 115 11.83 1.47 7.90
C PHE A 115 12.89 1.78 8.98
N PRO A 116 13.28 3.05 9.21
CA PRO A 116 12.73 4.27 8.62
C PRO A 116 13.41 4.77 7.34
N ASP A 117 14.31 4.02 6.72
CA ASP A 117 15.20 4.49 5.64
C ASP A 117 14.49 5.11 4.43
N TRP A 118 13.26 4.68 4.11
CA TRP A 118 12.50 5.25 2.99
C TRP A 118 11.78 6.57 3.31
N VAL A 119 11.69 6.96 4.58
CA VAL A 119 10.83 8.06 5.04
C VAL A 119 11.46 9.40 4.65
N PRO A 120 10.77 10.23 3.83
CA PRO A 120 11.27 11.55 3.49
C PRO A 120 11.39 12.46 4.74
N PRO A 121 12.40 13.36 4.80
CA PRO A 121 12.61 14.23 5.95
C PRO A 121 11.37 15.06 6.33
N GLU A 122 10.64 15.57 5.34
CA GLU A 122 9.42 16.35 5.53
C GLU A 122 8.29 15.52 6.15
N VAL A 123 8.21 14.22 5.82
CA VAL A 123 7.25 13.28 6.39
C VAL A 123 7.62 12.96 7.84
N ALA A 124 8.91 12.74 8.12
CA ALA A 124 9.40 12.53 9.48
C ALA A 124 9.11 13.75 10.37
N ALA A 125 9.38 14.96 9.88
CA ALA A 125 9.09 16.20 10.59
C ALA A 125 7.59 16.40 10.82
N ALA A 126 6.75 16.09 9.83
CA ALA A 126 5.30 16.13 9.99
C ALA A 126 4.82 15.11 11.03
N ALA A 127 5.33 13.89 10.99
CA ALA A 127 4.99 12.84 11.96
C ALA A 127 5.34 13.24 13.39
N GLN A 128 6.52 13.85 13.61
CA GLN A 128 6.94 14.32 14.94
C GLN A 128 6.00 15.37 15.53
N ARG A 129 5.39 16.22 14.70
CA ARG A 129 4.43 17.25 15.13
C ARG A 129 3.02 16.70 15.39
N MET A 130 2.72 15.46 15.00
CA MET A 130 1.40 14.86 15.19
C MET A 130 1.23 14.29 16.59
N THR A 131 0.06 14.53 17.18
CA THR A 131 -0.36 13.75 18.35
C THR A 131 -0.70 12.32 17.93
N THR A 132 -0.59 11.38 18.86
CA THR A 132 -0.99 9.99 18.62
C THR A 132 -2.47 9.90 18.21
N ALA A 133 -3.34 10.65 18.88
CA ALA A 133 -4.78 10.68 18.58
C ALA A 133 -5.08 11.23 17.18
N ALA A 134 -4.38 12.28 16.73
CA ALA A 134 -4.56 12.81 15.39
C ALA A 134 -4.07 11.82 14.31
N ALA A 135 -2.95 11.13 14.57
CA ALA A 135 -2.45 10.10 13.67
C ALA A 135 -3.39 8.90 13.59
N GLU A 136 -3.95 8.46 14.73
CA GLU A 136 -5.01 7.45 14.76
C GLU A 136 -6.21 7.90 13.93
N GLN A 137 -6.71 9.12 14.14
CA GLN A 137 -7.87 9.63 13.42
C GLN A 137 -7.65 9.64 11.90
N GLN A 138 -6.43 9.95 11.43
CA GLN A 138 -6.10 9.89 10.00
C GLN A 138 -6.01 8.46 9.47
N LEU A 139 -5.58 7.50 10.30
CA LEU A 139 -5.52 6.07 9.98
C LEU A 139 -6.81 5.30 10.29
N ARG A 140 -7.87 5.97 10.80
CA ARG A 140 -9.20 5.39 11.08
C ARG A 140 -9.96 5.05 9.79
N VAL A 141 -9.41 4.09 9.06
CA VAL A 141 -10.09 3.18 8.13
C VAL A 141 -9.49 1.77 8.23
N VAL A 142 -8.41 1.52 8.99
CA VAL A 142 -7.71 0.22 8.97
C VAL A 142 -7.26 -0.24 10.35
N ALA A 143 -8.23 -0.69 11.15
CA ALA A 143 -8.04 -1.66 12.24
C ALA A 143 -9.37 -1.77 12.99
N GLY A 144 -10.20 -2.75 12.62
CA GLY A 144 -10.87 -3.46 13.72
C GLY A 144 -9.79 -4.15 14.56
N PRO A 145 -9.99 -4.39 15.85
CA PRO A 145 -9.07 -5.21 16.62
C PRO A 145 -8.96 -6.60 15.98
N ASP A 146 -7.81 -7.26 16.12
CA ASP A 146 -7.75 -8.71 15.90
C ASP A 146 -8.79 -9.38 16.81
N PRO A 147 -9.55 -10.38 16.33
CA PRO A 147 -10.28 -11.23 17.26
C PRO A 147 -9.27 -11.89 18.19
N ALA A 148 -9.58 -11.85 19.49
CA ALA A 148 -8.85 -12.55 20.53
C ALA A 148 -8.78 -14.06 20.25
#